data_AF-A0A3M1I2P7-F1
#
_entry.id   AF-A0A3M1I2P7-F1
#
_cell.length_a   1.000
_cell.length_b   1.000
_cell.length_c   1.000
_cell.angle_alpha   90.00
_cell.angle_beta   90.00
_cell.angle_gamma   90.00
#
_symmetry.space_group_name_H-M   'P 1'
#
loop_
_entity.id
_entity.type
_entity.pdbx_description
1 polymer ?
#
loop_
_entity_poly.entity_id
_entity_poly.type
_entity_poly.pdbx_seq_one_letter_code
_entity_poly.pdbx_strand_id
1 'polypeptide(L)' 'MDEDLLSRYNYDSFVPEKFGPWLNFENSPPLGEPAPDFPLWTLDGEETRLSTVWKDHLYTIIEFGSFT' A
#
# COMPACT_ATOMS: atom_id res chain seq x y z
N MET A 1 -8.86 18.38 6.55
CA MET A 1 -7.64 17.57 6.33
C MET A 1 -6.76 17.80 7.54
N ASP A 2 -6.26 16.73 8.15
CA ASP A 2 -5.45 16.81 9.37
C ASP A 2 -4.00 17.12 8.96
N GLU A 3 -3.55 18.36 9.15
CA GLU A 3 -2.18 18.81 8.82
C GLU A 3 -1.11 17.94 9.50
N ASP A 4 -1.45 17.36 10.65
CA ASP A 4 -0.62 16.43 11.42
C ASP A 4 -0.33 15.14 10.63
N LEU A 5 -1.29 14.63 9.83
CA LEU A 5 -1.12 13.41 9.04
C LEU A 5 -0.09 13.58 7.91
N LEU A 6 -0.13 14.70 7.19
CA LEU A 6 0.82 15.03 6.12
C LEU A 6 2.25 15.19 6.66
N SER A 7 2.40 15.82 7.83
CA SER A 7 3.72 15.99 8.46
C SER A 7 4.34 14.66 8.93
N ARG A 8 3.52 13.69 9.34
CA ARG A 8 3.97 12.37 9.81
C ARG A 8 4.24 11.37 8.68
N TYR A 9 3.58 11.54 7.53
CA TYR A 9 3.70 10.64 6.39
C TYR A 9 4.86 11.00 5.45
N ASN A 10 5.33 12.25 5.48
CA ASN A 10 6.51 12.64 4.72
C ASN A 10 7.79 12.01 5.32
N TYR A 11 8.24 10.94 4.67
CA TYR A 11 9.52 10.27 4.93
C TYR A 11 10.69 11.12 4.41
N ASP A 12 10.96 12.26 5.03
CA ASP A 12 12.23 12.98 4.80
C ASP A 12 13.46 12.16 5.24
N SER A 13 13.24 11.14 6.09
CA SER A 13 14.25 10.31 6.72
C SER A 13 13.63 9.00 7.23
N PHE A 14 14.38 7.89 7.11
CA PHE A 14 13.94 6.57 7.54
C PHE A 14 14.33 6.32 9.00
N VAL A 15 13.53 6.85 9.93
CA VAL A 15 13.73 6.71 11.39
C VAL A 15 12.55 5.98 12.05
N PRO A 16 12.79 5.12 13.07
CA PRO A 16 11.75 4.28 13.69
C PRO A 16 10.51 5.02 14.16
N GLU A 17 10.64 6.27 14.58
CA GLU A 17 9.54 7.09 15.08
C GLU A 17 8.55 7.48 13.97
N LYS A 18 9.03 7.54 12.72
CA LYS A 18 8.23 7.91 11.56
C LYS A 18 7.54 6.72 10.92
N PHE A 19 8.21 5.57 10.80
CA PHE A 19 7.61 4.37 10.20
C PHE A 19 6.93 3.45 11.21
N GLY A 20 7.41 3.40 12.46
CA GLY A 20 6.98 2.46 13.48
C GLY A 20 5.47 2.44 13.72
N PRO A 21 4.78 3.59 13.82
CA PRO A 21 3.33 3.63 13.96
C PRO A 21 2.55 3.03 12.78
N TRP A 22 3.13 3.01 11.58
CA TRP A 22 2.52 2.46 10.36
C TRP A 22 2.86 0.98 10.14
N LEU A 23 3.94 0.50 10.75
CA LEU A 23 4.36 -0.90 10.67
C LEU A 23 3.59 -1.76 11.67
N ASN A 24 2.32 -2.05 11.33
CA ASN A 24 1.46 -2.95 12.10
C ASN A 24 1.66 -4.41 11.69
N PHE A 25 2.86 -4.96 11.93
CA PHE A 25 3.22 -6.32 11.52
C PHE A 25 2.30 -7.39 12.10
N GLU A 26 1.85 -7.22 13.35
CA GLU A 26 0.94 -8.16 14.04
C GLU A 26 -0.43 -8.29 13.35
N ASN A 27 -0.88 -7.24 12.65
CA ASN A 27 -2.13 -7.26 11.88
C ASN A 27 -1.88 -7.34 10.36
N SER A 28 -0.65 -7.63 9.94
CA SER A 28 -0.36 -7.81 8.51
C SER A 28 -0.97 -9.13 8.00
N PRO A 29 -1.40 -9.19 6.73
CA PRO A 29 -1.90 -10.42 6.15
C PRO A 29 -0.86 -11.56 6.28
N PRO A 30 -1.29 -12.77 6.67
CA PRO A 30 -0.38 -13.90 6.82
C PRO A 30 0.18 -14.35 5.46
N LEU A 31 1.42 -14.86 5.47
CA LEU A 31 2.04 -15.46 4.29
C LEU A 31 1.38 -16.80 3.94
N GLY A 32 1.32 -17.13 2.66
CA GLY A 32 0.76 -18.39 2.16
C GLY A 32 -0.76 -18.40 2.01
N GLU A 33 -1.45 -17.38 2.53
CA GLU A 33 -2.87 -17.16 2.32
C GLU A 33 -3.10 -16.23 1.10
N PRO A 34 -4.28 -16.30 0.45
CA PRO A 34 -4.66 -15.34 -0.58
C PRO A 34 -4.61 -13.90 -0.04
N ALA A 35 -4.00 -12.99 -0.80
CA ALA A 35 -3.98 -11.58 -0.41
C ALA A 35 -5.40 -10.99 -0.40
N PRO A 36 -5.68 -9.97 0.43
CA PRO A 36 -6.96 -9.27 0.38
C PRO A 36 -7.15 -8.61 -0.99
N ASP A 37 -8.37 -8.65 -1.51
CA ASP A 37 -8.74 -7.94 -2.71
C ASP A 37 -9.22 -6.52 -2.37
N PHE A 38 -8.64 -5.50 -3.02
CA PHE A 38 -8.92 -4.09 -2.75
C PHE A 38 -9.01 -3.28 -4.05
N PRO A 39 -9.75 -2.14 -4.04
CA PRO A 39 -9.85 -1.27 -5.20
C PRO A 39 -8.52 -0.58 -5.52
N LEU A 40 -8.29 -0.39 -6.80
CA LEU A 40 -7.09 0.21 -7.39
C LEU A 40 -7.52 1.16 -8.51
N TRP A 41 -6.58 1.97 -9.00
CA TRP A 41 -6.80 2.85 -10.13
C TRP A 41 -5.72 2.59 -11.19
N THR A 42 -6.13 2.54 -12.46
CA THR A 42 -5.19 2.54 -13.58
C THR A 42 -4.57 3.93 -13.74
N LEU A 43 -3.49 4.03 -14.52
CA LEU A 43 -2.87 5.33 -14.83
C LEU A 43 -3.81 6.25 -15.63
N ASP A 44 -4.79 5.68 -16.32
CA ASP A 44 -5.81 6.41 -17.07
C ASP A 44 -6.97 6.90 -16.17
N GLY A 45 -6.93 6.59 -14.88
CA GLY A 45 -7.95 7.01 -13.91
C GLY A 45 -9.20 6.14 -13.91
N GLU A 46 -9.12 4.91 -14.40
CA GLU A 46 -10.20 3.94 -14.31
C GLU A 46 -10.08 3.10 -13.03
N GLU A 47 -11.20 2.86 -12.36
CA GLU A 47 -11.24 2.00 -11.18
C GLU A 47 -11.08 0.52 -11.59
N THR A 48 -10.25 -0.20 -10.86
CA THR A 48 -10.04 -1.65 -11.01
C THR A 48 -9.88 -2.30 -9.63
N ARG A 49 -9.56 -3.60 -9.60
CA ARG A 49 -9.32 -4.37 -8.37
C ARG A 49 -8.05 -5.18 -8.52
N LEU A 50 -7.37 -5.48 -7.41
CA LEU A 50 -6.19 -6.34 -7.42
C LEU A 50 -6.49 -7.69 -8.11
N SER A 51 -7.67 -8.24 -7.86
CA SER A 51 -8.09 -9.51 -8.43
C SER A 51 -8.19 -9.53 -9.96
N THR A 52 -8.46 -8.39 -10.58
CA THR A 52 -8.42 -8.24 -12.04
C THR A 52 -6.99 -8.34 -12.54
N VAL A 53 -6.05 -7.69 -11.86
CA VAL A 53 -4.63 -7.63 -12.27
C VAL A 53 -3.95 -8.99 -12.15
N TRP A 54 -4.05 -9.66 -10.99
CA TRP A 54 -3.30 -10.90 -10.77
C TRP A 54 -3.80 -12.09 -11.56
N LYS A 55 -4.99 -12.00 -12.17
CA LYS A 55 -5.60 -13.09 -12.94
C LYS A 55 -4.92 -13.21 -14.30
N ASP A 56 -4.42 -12.09 -14.79
CA ASP A 56 -3.81 -11.96 -16.11
C ASP A 56 -2.28 -12.14 -16.06
N HIS A 57 -1.72 -12.40 -14.86
CA HIS A 57 -0.28 -12.52 -14.65
C HIS A 57 0.07 -13.77 -13.81
N LEU A 58 1.15 -14.46 -14.20
CA LEU A 58 1.65 -15.62 -13.43
C LEU A 58 2.17 -15.21 -12.04
N TYR A 59 2.73 -14.00 -11.95
CA TYR A 59 3.23 -13.40 -10.71
C TYR A 59 2.88 -11.91 -10.69
N THR A 60 2.49 -11.41 -9.52
CA THR A 60 2.19 -9.99 -9.30
C THR A 60 3.01 -9.49 -8.11
N ILE A 61 3.80 -8.44 -8.34
CA ILE A 61 4.56 -7.74 -7.31
C ILE A 61 3.87 -6.41 -7.05
N ILE A 62 3.61 -6.09 -5.78
CA ILE A 62 2.93 -4.86 -5.37
C ILE A 62 3.92 -3.99 -4.61
N GLU A 63 4.06 -2.74 -5.03
CA GLU A 63 4.83 -1.71 -4.35
C GLU A 63 3.89 -0.56 -3.97
N PHE A 64 3.88 -0.19 -2.69
CA PHE A 64 3.13 0.96 -2.20
C PHE A 64 4.06 2.15 -2.08
N GLY A 65 3.64 3.28 -2.67
CA GLY A 65 4.37 4.54 -2.60
C GLY A 65 3.44 5.72 -2.87
N SER A 66 3.97 6.92 -2.68
CA SER A 66 3.27 8.18 -2.96
C SER A 66 4.15 9.08 -3.80
N PHE A 67 3.55 9.81 -4.74
CA PHE A 67 4.21 10.96 -5.37
C PHE A 67 4.00 12.19 -4.49
N THR A 68 5.09 12.80 -4.06
CA THR A 68 5.09 14.10 -3.36
C THR A 68 5.53 15.21 -4.32
#